data_AF-A0A699T1Z4-F1
#
_entry.id   AF-A0A699T1Z4-F1
#
_cell.length_a   1.000
_cell.length_b   1.000
_cell.length_c   1.000
_cell.angle_alpha   90.00
_cell.angle_beta   90.00
_cell.angle_gamma   90.00
#
_symmetry.space_group_name_H-M   'P 1'
#
loop_
_entity.id
_entity.type
_entity.pdbx_description
1 polymer ?
#
loop_
_entity_poly.entity_id
_entity_poly.type
_entity_poly.pdbx_seq_one_letter_code
_entity_poly.pdbx_strand_id
1 'polypeptide(L)'
;MLEILKKYGMESCDPVGTPIEIKDKLDLDQNGTPVDATKYRSMIGALMYLTSSRPDIVHATCLCARYQAKPTEKHLKEVKRIFRYLWGTINTGLWYSKDSGFELTGFSDADYAGCKDTFKSTSSGAQFLGEKP
;
A
#
# COMPACT_ATOMS: atom_id res chain seq x y z
N MET A 1 1.35 1.49 -13.80
CA MET A 1 2.23 2.08 -12.76
C MET A 1 2.73 3.47 -13.17
N LEU A 2 3.43 3.61 -14.31
CA LEU A 2 3.90 4.91 -14.83
C LEU A 2 2.83 6.01 -14.88
N GLU A 3 1.65 5.69 -15.39
CA GLU A 3 0.53 6.65 -15.45
C GLU A 3 0.07 7.12 -14.06
N ILE A 4 0.06 6.21 -13.08
CA ILE A 4 -0.29 6.53 -11.69
C ILE A 4 0.76 7.46 -11.09
N LEU A 5 2.05 7.21 -11.34
CA LEU A 5 3.14 8.06 -10.86
C LEU A 5 3.04 9.45 -11.48
N LYS A 6 2.81 9.55 -12.79
CA LYS A 6 2.57 10.82 -13.51
C LYS A 6 1.36 11.58 -12.96
N LYS A 7 0.25 10.89 -12.72
CA LYS A 7 -0.99 11.50 -12.18
C LYS A 7 -0.74 12.24 -10.87
N TYR A 8 0.19 11.76 -10.04
CA TYR A 8 0.49 12.34 -8.73
C TYR A 8 1.81 13.13 -8.68
N GLY A 9 2.48 13.34 -9.82
CA GLY A 9 3.75 14.08 -9.89
C GLY A 9 4.91 13.38 -9.21
N MET A 10 4.98 12.04 -9.34
CA MET A 10 5.97 11.18 -8.68
C MET A 10 6.95 10.54 -9.67
N GLU A 11 7.00 10.99 -10.92
CA GLU A 11 7.85 10.49 -12.00
C GLU A 11 9.30 11.01 -11.99
N SER A 12 9.68 11.87 -11.05
CA SER A 12 11.03 12.43 -10.95
C SER A 12 11.49 12.57 -9.50
N CYS A 13 10.96 11.72 -8.62
CA CYS A 13 11.29 11.75 -7.21
C CYS A 13 12.54 10.91 -6.91
N ASP A 14 13.25 11.24 -5.83
CA ASP A 14 14.37 10.43 -5.39
C ASP A 14 13.87 9.06 -4.91
N PRO A 15 14.34 7.95 -5.50
CA PRO A 15 13.87 6.62 -5.13
C PRO A 15 14.30 6.26 -3.72
N VAL A 16 13.48 5.46 -3.04
CA VAL A 16 13.79 4.90 -1.71
C VAL A 16 13.77 3.39 -1.78
N GLY A 17 14.61 2.73 -0.99
CA GLY A 17 14.75 1.27 -1.00
C GLY A 17 13.64 0.50 -0.26
N THR A 18 12.80 1.19 0.53
CA THR A 18 11.72 0.55 1.29
C THR A 18 10.39 1.30 1.14
N PRO A 19 9.25 0.60 1.03
CA PRO A 19 7.93 1.22 0.90
C PRO A 19 7.49 1.91 2.20
N ILE A 20 8.03 1.50 3.34
CA ILE A 20 7.75 2.07 4.66
C ILE A 20 9.03 2.16 5.51
N GLU A 21 9.09 3.10 6.46
CA GLU A 21 10.14 3.15 7.47
C GLU A 21 9.88 2.15 8.61
N ILE A 22 10.93 1.46 9.05
CA ILE A 22 10.84 0.44 10.11
C ILE A 22 10.73 1.08 11.51
N LYS A 23 11.19 2.33 11.66
CA LYS A 23 11.38 3.00 12.96
C LYS A 23 10.23 3.92 13.36
N ASP A 24 9.60 4.59 12.40
CA ASP A 24 8.50 5.51 12.68
C ASP A 24 7.16 4.77 12.62
N LYS A 25 6.54 4.58 13.80
CA LYS A 25 5.16 4.11 13.87
C LYS A 25 4.25 5.24 13.38
N LEU A 26 3.58 4.99 12.25
CA LEU A 26 2.36 5.72 11.89
C LEU A 26 1.38 5.63 13.06
N ASP A 27 0.79 6.76 13.42
CA ASP A 27 -0.18 6.92 14.50
C ASP A 27 -1.26 7.89 14.02
N LEU A 28 -2.32 8.09 14.82
CA LEU A 28 -3.44 8.96 14.44
C LEU A 28 -3.06 10.43 14.22
N ASP A 29 -1.91 10.88 14.71
CA ASP A 29 -1.42 12.27 14.58
C ASP A 29 -2.51 13.32 14.87
N GLN A 30 -3.11 13.27 16.07
CA GLN A 30 -4.32 14.05 16.40
C GLN A 30 -4.15 15.57 16.23
N ASN A 31 -2.93 16.07 16.40
CA ASN A 31 -2.55 17.48 16.28
C ASN A 31 -1.84 17.79 14.94
N GLY A 32 -1.77 16.83 14.03
CA GLY A 32 -1.17 17.01 12.72
C GLY A 32 -1.95 17.94 11.82
N THR A 33 -1.23 18.55 10.89
CA THR A 33 -1.78 19.37 9.81
C THR A 33 -2.66 18.52 8.90
N PRO A 34 -3.99 18.78 8.80
CA PRO A 34 -4.87 17.98 7.98
C PRO A 34 -4.57 18.18 6.49
N VAL A 35 -4.74 17.11 5.69
CA VAL A 35 -4.60 17.16 4.24
C VAL A 35 -5.94 16.89 3.56
N ASP A 36 -6.04 17.19 2.26
CA ASP A 36 -7.23 16.87 1.46
C ASP A 36 -7.49 15.35 1.46
N ALA A 37 -8.55 14.96 2.17
CA ALA A 37 -8.97 13.57 2.30
C ALA A 37 -9.37 12.94 0.97
N THR A 38 -9.91 13.71 0.03
CA THR A 38 -10.31 13.21 -1.29
C THR A 38 -9.09 12.82 -2.11
N LYS A 39 -8.09 13.71 -2.17
CA LYS A 39 -6.82 13.43 -2.83
C LYS A 39 -6.09 12.25 -2.16
N TYR A 40 -6.06 12.21 -0.84
CA TYR A 40 -5.46 11.11 -0.08
C TYR A 40 -6.12 9.76 -0.41
N ARG A 41 -7.46 9.68 -0.37
CA ARG A 41 -8.21 8.47 -0.74
C ARG A 41 -7.97 8.05 -2.18
N SER A 42 -7.86 9.01 -3.10
CA SER A 42 -7.53 8.73 -4.51
C SER A 42 -6.14 8.08 -4.65
N MET A 43 -5.16 8.57 -3.89
CA MET A 43 -3.80 7.98 -3.84
C MET A 43 -3.82 6.56 -3.27
N ILE A 44 -4.51 6.36 -2.14
CA ILE A 44 -4.67 5.03 -1.53
C ILE A 44 -5.36 4.05 -2.49
N GLY A 45 -6.43 4.46 -3.17
CA GLY A 45 -7.12 3.63 -4.15
C GLY A 45 -6.22 3.21 -5.31
N ALA A 46 -5.37 4.13 -5.80
CA ALA A 46 -4.39 3.82 -6.84
C ALA A 46 -3.31 2.84 -6.37
N LEU A 47 -2.83 2.97 -5.12
CA LEU A 47 -1.90 2.01 -4.52
C LEU A 47 -2.56 0.65 -4.31
N MET A 48 -3.81 0.62 -3.86
CA MET A 48 -4.59 -0.60 -3.67
C MET A 48 -4.73 -1.37 -4.98
N TYR A 49 -5.01 -0.69 -6.08
CA TYR A 49 -5.02 -1.31 -7.41
C TYR A 49 -3.67 -1.98 -7.75
N LEU A 50 -2.55 -1.31 -7.45
CA LEU A 50 -1.21 -1.84 -7.73
C LEU A 50 -0.85 -3.08 -6.90
N THR A 51 -1.43 -3.27 -5.71
CA THR A 51 -1.12 -4.43 -4.83
C THR A 51 -1.28 -5.79 -5.52
N SER A 52 -2.16 -5.88 -6.52
CA SER A 52 -2.35 -7.08 -7.34
C SER A 52 -1.06 -7.50 -8.06
N SER A 53 -0.35 -6.55 -8.67
CA SER A 53 0.92 -6.77 -9.38
C SER A 53 2.15 -6.52 -8.51
N ARG A 54 1.97 -5.85 -7.36
CA ARG A 54 3.00 -5.42 -6.43
C ARG A 54 2.65 -5.83 -5.01
N PRO A 55 2.71 -7.14 -4.67
CA PRO A 55 2.36 -7.61 -3.34
C PRO A 55 3.30 -7.04 -2.25
N ASP A 56 4.51 -6.65 -2.64
CA ASP A 56 5.52 -6.03 -1.80
C ASP A 56 5.09 -4.68 -1.17
N ILE A 57 4.08 -4.00 -1.74
CA ILE A 57 3.54 -2.75 -1.18
C ILE A 57 2.23 -2.92 -0.40
N VAL A 58 1.67 -4.14 -0.32
CA VAL A 58 0.38 -4.41 0.33
C VAL A 58 0.36 -3.89 1.77
N HIS A 59 1.38 -4.27 2.55
CA HIS A 59 1.45 -3.91 3.96
C HIS A 59 1.47 -2.38 4.17
N ALA A 60 2.35 -1.68 3.46
CA ALA A 60 2.49 -0.23 3.57
C ALA A 60 1.20 0.51 3.14
N THR A 61 0.56 0.04 2.06
CA THR A 61 -0.68 0.60 1.54
C THR A 61 -1.84 0.41 2.53
N CYS A 62 -2.01 -0.81 3.06
CA CYS A 62 -3.05 -1.14 4.02
C CYS A 62 -2.88 -0.35 5.34
N LEU A 63 -1.64 -0.13 5.80
CA LEU A 63 -1.39 0.69 6.97
C LEU A 63 -1.80 2.15 6.74
N CYS A 64 -1.39 2.75 5.62
CA CYS A 64 -1.76 4.13 5.28
C CYS A 64 -3.28 4.30 5.08
N ALA A 65 -3.97 3.28 4.57
CA ALA A 65 -5.42 3.31 4.37
C ALA A 65 -6.21 3.48 5.67
N ARG A 66 -5.66 3.09 6.83
CA ARG A 66 -6.33 3.23 8.15
C ARG A 66 -6.65 4.68 8.50
N TYR A 67 -5.87 5.63 8.00
CA TYR A 67 -5.96 7.05 8.32
C TYR A 67 -6.79 7.87 7.32
N GLN A 68 -7.42 7.21 6.34
CA GLN A 68 -8.19 7.87 5.27
C GLN A 68 -9.40 8.71 5.74
N ALA A 69 -9.83 8.53 6.99
CA ALA A 69 -10.93 9.30 7.58
C ALA A 69 -10.50 10.73 7.91
N LYS A 70 -9.29 10.90 8.47
CA LYS A 70 -8.71 12.19 8.87
C LYS A 70 -7.19 12.14 8.64
N PRO A 71 -6.73 12.19 7.38
CA PRO A 71 -5.31 12.11 7.07
C PRO A 71 -4.60 13.43 7.41
N THR A 72 -3.31 13.34 7.73
CA THR A 72 -2.43 14.47 8.04
C THR A 72 -1.20 14.49 7.12
N GLU A 73 -0.37 15.52 7.19
CA GLU A 73 0.88 15.59 6.42
C GLU A 73 1.83 14.42 6.73
N LYS A 74 1.87 13.95 7.98
CA LYS A 74 2.62 12.75 8.38
C LYS A 74 2.16 11.54 7.56
N HIS A 75 0.85 11.32 7.46
CA HIS A 75 0.28 10.24 6.66
C HIS A 75 0.57 10.40 5.17
N LEU A 76 0.44 11.61 4.63
CA LEU A 76 0.71 11.89 3.23
C LEU A 76 2.17 11.67 2.86
N LYS A 77 3.10 11.97 3.78
CA LYS A 77 4.54 11.72 3.60
C LYS A 77 4.83 10.24 3.38
N GLU A 78 4.17 9.36 4.13
CA GLU A 78 4.30 7.91 3.97
C GLU A 78 3.68 7.39 2.68
N VAL A 79 2.51 7.90 2.28
CA VAL A 79 1.94 7.58 0.97
C VAL A 79 2.88 7.99 -0.17
N LYS A 80 3.48 9.20 -0.09
CA LYS A 80 4.50 9.64 -1.04
C LYS A 80 5.74 8.75 -1.01
N ARG A 81 6.13 8.21 0.16
CA ARG A 81 7.24 7.26 0.26
C ARG A 81 6.98 6.00 -0.55
N ILE A 82 5.78 5.43 -0.49
CA ILE A 82 5.40 4.27 -1.30
C ILE A 82 5.55 4.58 -2.80
N PHE A 83 5.12 5.76 -3.24
CA PHE A 83 5.33 6.18 -4.63
C PHE A 83 6.81 6.34 -5.01
N ARG A 84 7.66 6.87 -4.11
CA ARG A 84 9.13 6.93 -4.33
C ARG A 84 9.74 5.53 -4.46
N TYR A 85 9.27 4.59 -3.66
CA TYR A 85 9.69 3.19 -3.74
C TYR A 85 9.28 2.57 -5.09
N LEU A 86 8.04 2.78 -5.52
CA LEU A 86 7.54 2.32 -6.82
C LEU A 86 8.33 2.92 -7.99
N TRP A 87 8.71 4.20 -7.91
CA TRP A 87 9.56 4.84 -8.91
C TRP A 87 10.93 4.16 -9.04
N GLY A 88 11.58 3.87 -7.91
CA GLY A 88 12.86 3.14 -7.89
C GLY A 88 12.78 1.68 -8.35
N THR A 89 11.58 1.11 -8.36
CA THR A 89 11.34 -0.32 -8.62
C THR A 89 10.41 -0.54 -9.81
N ILE A 90 10.41 0.39 -10.77
CA ILE A 90 9.42 0.45 -11.84
C ILE A 90 9.42 -0.77 -12.78
N ASN A 91 10.57 -1.41 -12.93
CA ASN A 91 10.77 -2.61 -13.74
C ASN A 91 10.50 -3.90 -12.97
N THR A 92 10.02 -3.80 -11.73
CA THR A 92 9.71 -4.96 -10.88
C THR A 92 8.21 -5.04 -10.67
N GLY A 93 7.66 -6.24 -10.79
CA GLY A 93 6.26 -6.55 -10.58
C GLY A 93 5.90 -7.93 -11.12
N LEU A 94 4.78 -8.45 -10.65
CA LEU A 94 4.20 -9.69 -11.15
C LEU A 94 3.42 -9.41 -12.43
N TRP A 95 3.63 -10.26 -13.43
CA TRP A 95 2.88 -10.27 -14.67
C TRP A 95 2.01 -11.52 -14.72
N TYR A 96 0.69 -11.32 -14.76
CA TYR A 96 -0.27 -12.40 -14.92
C TYR A 96 -0.67 -12.46 -16.40
N SER A 97 -0.21 -13.50 -17.11
CA SER A 97 -0.70 -13.77 -18.47
C SER A 97 -2.13 -14.31 -18.40
N LYS A 98 -2.93 -14.02 -19.42
CA LYS A 98 -4.30 -14.57 -19.53
C LYS A 98 -4.29 -16.06 -19.87
N ASP A 99 -3.26 -16.52 -20.57
CA ASP A 99 -3.19 -17.86 -21.16
C ASP A 99 -2.43 -18.88 -20.30
N SER A 100 -1.99 -18.47 -19.12
CA SER A 100 -1.32 -19.35 -18.17
C SER A 100 -2.37 -20.06 -17.34
N GLY A 101 -2.49 -21.38 -17.52
CA GLY A 101 -3.40 -22.26 -16.77
C GLY A 101 -3.02 -22.47 -15.30
N PHE A 102 -2.58 -21.42 -14.61
CA PHE A 102 -2.27 -21.48 -13.18
C PHE A 102 -3.54 -21.47 -12.33
N GLU A 103 -3.52 -22.19 -11.22
CA GLU A 103 -4.50 -22.10 -10.15
C GLU A 103 -4.06 -21.02 -9.15
N LEU A 104 -4.96 -20.12 -8.77
CA LEU A 104 -4.74 -19.13 -7.71
C LEU A 104 -5.52 -19.56 -6.47
N THR A 105 -4.82 -20.01 -5.43
CA THR A 105 -5.43 -20.34 -4.13
C THR A 105 -5.20 -19.19 -3.15
N GLY A 106 -6.28 -18.68 -2.55
CA GLY A 106 -6.23 -17.63 -1.53
C GLY A 106 -6.67 -18.14 -0.17
N PHE A 107 -5.90 -17.82 0.87
CA PHE A 107 -6.24 -18.02 2.27
C PHE A 107 -6.43 -16.66 2.94
N SER A 108 -7.37 -16.57 3.87
CA SER A 108 -7.59 -15.40 4.69
C SER A 108 -7.74 -15.82 6.14
N ASP A 109 -7.14 -15.04 7.03
CA ASP A 109 -7.26 -15.18 8.48
C ASP A 109 -7.54 -13.79 9.09
N ALA A 110 -8.14 -13.75 10.27
CA ALA A 110 -8.39 -12.49 10.97
C ALA A 110 -8.20 -12.63 12.47
N ASP A 111 -7.41 -11.73 13.05
CA ASP A 111 -7.25 -11.61 14.49
C ASP A 111 -8.28 -10.64 15.10
N TYR A 112 -8.60 -10.83 16.39
CA TYR A 112 -9.42 -9.88 17.14
C TYR A 112 -8.54 -8.83 17.81
N ALA A 113 -8.92 -7.55 17.67
CA ALA A 113 -8.27 -6.41 18.31
C ALA A 113 -6.77 -6.18 18.00
N GLY A 114 -6.26 -6.64 16.85
CA GLY A 114 -4.85 -6.47 16.47
C GLY A 114 -4.40 -5.02 16.19
N CYS A 115 -5.32 -4.07 15.95
CA CYS A 115 -4.97 -2.66 15.71
C CYS A 115 -4.83 -1.86 17.00
N LYS A 116 -3.61 -1.38 17.33
CA LYS A 116 -3.34 -0.62 18.56
C LYS A 116 -4.12 0.69 18.71
N ASP A 117 -4.44 1.36 17.60
CA ASP A 117 -5.10 2.66 17.62
C ASP A 117 -6.62 2.56 17.81
N THR A 118 -7.22 1.46 17.36
CA THR A 118 -8.69 1.35 17.22
C THR A 118 -9.28 0.06 17.75
N PHE A 119 -8.45 -0.89 18.20
CA PHE A 119 -8.83 -2.25 18.59
C PHE A 119 -9.66 -2.99 17.53
N LYS A 120 -9.53 -2.58 16.26
CA LYS A 120 -10.13 -3.27 15.12
C LYS A 120 -9.33 -4.54 14.81
N SER A 121 -10.05 -5.54 14.31
CA SER A 121 -9.46 -6.77 13.76
C SER A 121 -8.48 -6.47 12.63
N THR A 122 -7.41 -7.27 12.56
CA THR A 122 -6.46 -7.27 11.45
C THR A 122 -6.71 -8.52 10.63
N SER A 123 -7.12 -8.35 9.37
CA SER A 123 -7.14 -9.45 8.42
C SER A 123 -5.76 -9.62 7.80
N SER A 124 -5.33 -10.87 7.67
CA SER A 124 -4.17 -11.27 6.90
C SER A 124 -4.61 -12.21 5.78
N GLY A 125 -3.84 -12.29 4.71
CA GLY A 125 -4.13 -13.18 3.61
C GLY A 125 -2.85 -13.69 2.96
N ALA A 126 -2.93 -14.91 2.42
CA ALA A 126 -1.86 -15.53 1.66
C ALA A 126 -2.41 -15.96 0.30
N GLN A 127 -1.65 -15.71 -0.76
CA GLN A 127 -2.02 -16.09 -2.13
C GLN A 127 -0.93 -16.99 -2.70
N PHE A 128 -1.34 -18.14 -3.24
CA PHE A 128 -0.47 -19.12 -3.88
C PHE A 128 -0.84 -19.22 -5.36
N LEU A 129 0.17 -19.14 -6.22
CA LEU A 129 0.04 -19.21 -7.67
C LEU A 129 0.76 -20.47 -8.17
N GLY A 130 0.03 -21.46 -8.68
CA GLY A 130 0.56 -22.75 -9.12
C GLY A 130 -0.09 -23.95 -8.42
N GLU A 131 0.42 -25.16 -8.67
CA GLU A 131 -0.06 -26.38 -8.02
C GLU A 131 0.30 -26.40 -6.52
N LYS A 132 -0.61 -26.93 -5.69
CA LYS A 132 -0.41 -27.07 -4.24
C LYS A 132 0.81 -27.96 -3.95
N PRO A 133 1.65 -27.63 -2.95
CA PRO A 133 2.67 -28.55 -2.45
C PRO A 133 2.05 -29.77 -1.75
#